data_AF-A0A3D5GMW8-F1
#
_entry.id   AF-A0A3D5GMW8-F1
#
_cell.length_a   1.000
_cell.length_b   1.000
_cell.length_c   1.000
_cell.angle_alpha   90.00
_cell.angle_beta   90.00
_cell.angle_gamma   90.00
#
_symmetry.space_group_name_H-M   'P 1'
#
loop_
_entity.id
_entity.type
_entity.pdbx_description
1 polymer ?
#
loop_
_entity_poly.entity_id
_entity_poly.type
_entity_poly.pdbx_seq_one_letter_code
_entity_poly.pdbx_strand_id
1 'polypeptide(L)'
;PAFGATRGVREQLLFEGGVRIETTLDLELQAAAEAAVERHLPAGQGHPDAAIVTINPQNGHVLAMVGGRDFFADDADAKYNLAIGLGRQVGSSMKPIGL
;
A
#
# COMPACT_ATOMS: atom_id res chain seq x y z
N PRO A 1 10.65 16.48 15.72
CA PRO A 1 10.28 15.32 14.86
C PRO A 1 11.24 14.16 15.14
N ALA A 2 10.74 12.94 15.36
CA ALA A 2 11.51 11.80 15.88
C ALA A 2 12.80 11.44 15.10
N PHE A 3 12.94 11.93 13.86
CA PHE A 3 14.02 11.60 12.94
C PHE A 3 14.84 12.81 12.46
N GLY A 4 14.62 14.01 13.03
CA GLY A 4 15.33 15.23 12.66
C GLY A 4 14.44 16.42 12.28
N ALA A 5 14.95 17.64 12.48
CA ALA A 5 14.19 18.89 12.33
C ALA A 5 13.82 19.21 10.87
N THR A 6 14.73 18.97 9.93
CA THR A 6 14.53 19.27 8.49
C THR A 6 14.43 18.00 7.65
N ARG A 7 13.93 18.14 6.42
CA ARG A 7 13.89 17.03 5.45
C ARG A 7 15.28 16.47 5.17
N GLY A 8 16.26 17.34 4.91
CA GLY A 8 17.64 16.91 4.63
C GLY A 8 18.27 16.11 5.77
N VAL A 9 18.04 16.52 7.03
CA VAL A 9 18.52 15.75 8.20
C VAL A 9 17.85 14.37 8.28
N ARG A 10 16.55 14.27 7.95
CA ARG A 10 15.85 12.97 7.92
C ARG A 10 16.34 12.06 6.80
N GLU A 11 16.59 12.61 5.62
CA GLU A 11 17.14 11.85 4.49
C GLU A 11 18.55 11.35 4.80
N GLN A 12 19.39 12.20 5.40
CA GLN A 12 20.72 11.79 5.84
C GLN A 12 20.64 10.66 6.88
N LEU A 13 19.76 10.76 7.88
CA LEU A 13 19.56 9.69 8.86
C LEU A 13 19.10 8.38 8.19
N LEU A 14 18.21 8.47 7.21
CA LEU A 14 17.67 7.30 6.50
C LEU A 14 18.76 6.57 5.69
N PHE A 15 19.60 7.31 4.96
CA PHE A 15 20.56 6.73 4.03
C PHE A 15 21.96 6.50 4.62
N GLU A 16 22.36 7.27 5.64
CA GLU A 16 23.71 7.25 6.21
C GLU A 16 23.73 6.86 7.70
N GLY A 17 22.58 6.90 8.40
CA GLY A 17 22.52 6.77 9.85
C GLY A 17 22.61 5.34 10.40
N GLY A 18 22.68 4.31 9.55
CA GLY A 18 22.75 2.90 9.97
C GLY A 18 21.50 2.42 10.71
N VAL A 19 20.33 3.02 10.44
CA VAL A 19 19.08 2.69 11.12
C VAL A 19 18.54 1.31 10.71
N ARG A 20 17.93 0.61 11.67
CA ARG A 20 17.15 -0.60 11.40
C ARG A 20 15.67 -0.22 11.26
N ILE A 21 15.09 -0.53 10.11
CA ILE A 21 13.67 -0.30 9.82
C ILE A 21 12.95 -1.63 9.99
N GLU A 22 12.04 -1.70 10.95
CA GLU A 22 11.14 -2.82 11.14
C GLU A 22 9.75 -2.41 10.68
N THR A 23 9.17 -3.21 9.80
CA THR A 23 7.83 -3.00 9.27
C THR A 23 6.85 -3.98 9.91
N THR A 24 5.57 -3.71 9.72
CA THR A 24 4.48 -4.60 10.14
C THR A 24 4.10 -5.61 9.08
N LEU A 25 4.83 -5.63 7.95
CA LEU A 25 4.53 -6.46 6.79
C LEU A 25 4.67 -7.94 7.14
N ASP A 26 3.60 -8.69 6.93
CA ASP A 26 3.59 -10.14 6.98
C ASP A 26 3.78 -10.67 5.56
N LEU A 27 4.88 -11.39 5.32
CA LEU A 27 5.24 -11.83 3.98
C LEU A 27 4.31 -12.91 3.43
N GLU A 28 3.69 -13.73 4.29
CA GLU A 28 2.71 -14.73 3.85
C GLU A 28 1.42 -14.06 3.43
N LEU A 29 0.94 -13.09 4.22
CA LEU A 29 -0.25 -12.31 3.86
C LEU A 29 -0.02 -11.44 2.63
N GLN A 30 1.17 -10.87 2.47
CA GLN A 30 1.54 -10.11 1.28
C GLN A 30 1.46 -10.98 0.02
N ALA A 31 2.10 -12.16 0.04
CA ALA A 31 2.05 -13.09 -1.09
C ALA A 31 0.62 -13.58 -1.38
N ALA A 32 -0.18 -13.82 -0.34
CA ALA A 32 -1.58 -14.21 -0.50
C ALA A 32 -2.43 -13.08 -1.14
N ALA A 33 -2.20 -11.83 -0.75
CA ALA A 33 -2.91 -10.68 -1.33
C ALA A 33 -2.56 -10.49 -2.81
N GLU A 34 -1.28 -10.57 -3.17
CA GLU A 34 -0.81 -10.50 -4.56
C GLU A 34 -1.40 -11.63 -5.40
N ALA A 35 -1.35 -12.87 -4.90
CA ALA A 35 -1.92 -14.03 -5.58
C ALA A 35 -3.45 -13.94 -5.74
N ALA A 36 -4.15 -13.30 -4.81
CA ALA A 36 -5.58 -13.08 -4.92
C ALA A 36 -5.93 -12.09 -6.05
N VAL A 37 -5.18 -10.99 -6.17
CA VAL A 37 -5.37 -10.03 -7.27
C VAL A 37 -5.08 -10.70 -8.61
N GLU A 38 -3.94 -11.36 -8.76
CA GLU A 38 -3.56 -12.00 -10.03
C GLU A 38 -4.55 -13.10 -10.45
N ARG A 39 -5.06 -13.89 -9.48
CA ARG A 39 -6.04 -14.95 -9.76
C ARG A 39 -7.36 -14.41 -10.31
N HIS A 40 -7.82 -13.26 -9.82
CA HIS A 40 -9.16 -12.74 -10.12
C HIS A 40 -9.17 -11.64 -11.17
N LEU A 41 -8.09 -10.86 -11.25
CA LEU A 41 -7.92 -9.73 -12.15
C LEU A 41 -6.55 -9.81 -12.83
N PRO A 42 -6.28 -10.88 -13.61
CA PRO A 42 -4.99 -11.06 -14.26
C PRO A 42 -4.68 -9.90 -15.22
N ALA A 43 -3.41 -9.55 -15.34
CA ALA A 43 -2.99 -8.47 -16.23
C ALA A 43 -3.34 -8.73 -17.71
N GLY A 44 -3.45 -7.66 -18.50
CA GLY A 44 -3.58 -7.73 -19.97
C GLY A 44 -4.95 -8.14 -20.52
N GLN A 45 -5.99 -8.24 -19.68
CA GLN A 45 -7.34 -8.63 -20.09
C GLN A 45 -8.38 -7.50 -20.06
N GLY A 46 -7.93 -6.25 -19.90
CA GLY A 46 -8.83 -5.09 -19.79
C GLY A 46 -9.63 -5.03 -18.48
N HIS A 47 -9.17 -5.77 -17.45
CA HIS A 47 -9.74 -5.73 -16.10
C HIS A 47 -9.50 -4.37 -15.42
N PRO A 48 -10.37 -3.95 -14.48
CA PRO A 48 -10.12 -2.78 -13.67
C PRO A 48 -8.94 -3.00 -12.71
N ASP A 49 -8.30 -1.91 -12.31
CA ASP A 49 -7.28 -1.94 -11.27
C ASP A 49 -7.87 -2.27 -9.90
N ALA A 50 -7.11 -3.01 -9.09
CA ALA A 50 -7.48 -3.38 -7.74
C ALA A 50 -6.42 -2.96 -6.73
N ALA A 51 -6.87 -2.74 -5.50
CA ALA A 51 -6.02 -2.46 -4.36
C ALA A 51 -6.51 -3.27 -3.16
N ILE A 52 -5.57 -3.68 -2.31
CA ILE A 52 -5.85 -4.39 -1.06
C ILE A 52 -5.06 -3.72 0.06
N VAL A 53 -5.70 -3.54 1.22
CA VAL A 53 -5.02 -3.22 2.48
C VAL A 53 -5.53 -4.19 3.53
N THR A 54 -4.64 -4.97 4.11
CA THR A 54 -4.96 -5.87 5.22
C THR A 54 -4.49 -5.23 6.52
N ILE A 55 -5.41 -5.04 7.46
CA ILE A 55 -5.15 -4.33 8.73
C ILE A 55 -5.46 -5.27 9.89
N ASN A 56 -4.56 -5.31 10.88
CA ASN A 56 -4.87 -5.90 12.18
C ASN A 56 -5.79 -4.93 12.96
N PRO A 57 -7.04 -5.30 13.28
CA PRO A 57 -7.99 -4.40 13.91
C PRO A 57 -7.65 -4.04 15.36
N GLN A 58 -6.77 -4.80 16.03
CA GLN A 58 -6.42 -4.59 17.43
C GLN A 58 -5.37 -3.50 17.62
N ASN A 59 -4.47 -3.32 16.64
CA ASN A 59 -3.33 -2.40 16.75
C ASN A 59 -3.17 -1.48 15.53
N GLY A 60 -4.00 -1.63 14.50
CA GLY A 60 -3.96 -0.81 13.28
C GLY A 60 -2.78 -1.11 12.36
N HIS A 61 -2.01 -2.17 12.60
CA HIS A 61 -0.89 -2.54 11.76
C HIS A 61 -1.35 -2.91 10.34
N VAL A 62 -0.69 -2.35 9.34
CA VAL A 62 -0.88 -2.77 7.94
C VAL A 62 -0.01 -4.00 7.71
N LEU A 63 -0.64 -5.14 7.53
CA LEU A 63 0.05 -6.44 7.38
C LEU A 63 0.38 -6.77 5.94
N ALA A 64 -0.43 -6.29 5.00
CA ALA A 64 -0.22 -6.48 3.56
C ALA A 64 -0.84 -5.30 2.79
N MET A 65 -0.26 -4.96 1.64
CA MET A 65 -0.76 -3.93 0.75
C MET A 65 -0.48 -4.28 -0.71
N VAL A 66 -1.52 -4.25 -1.54
CA VAL A 66 -1.41 -4.28 -3.00
C VAL A 66 -1.89 -2.93 -3.51
N GLY A 67 -1.01 -2.19 -4.17
CA GLY A 67 -1.25 -0.81 -4.61
C GLY A 67 -1.92 -0.67 -5.98
N GLY A 68 -1.99 -1.72 -6.79
CA GLY A 68 -2.44 -1.61 -8.17
C GLY A 68 -1.85 -2.71 -9.04
N ARG A 69 -1.77 -2.43 -10.34
CA ARG A 69 -1.12 -3.27 -11.34
C ARG A 69 0.39 -3.36 -11.10
N ASP A 70 1.05 -4.22 -11.87
CA ASP A 70 2.50 -4.38 -11.85
C ASP A 70 3.22 -3.03 -12.03
N PHE A 71 3.85 -2.55 -10.95
CA PHE A 71 4.58 -1.30 -10.89
C PHE A 71 5.73 -1.22 -11.91
N PHE A 72 6.30 -2.37 -12.29
CA PHE A 72 7.44 -2.45 -13.20
C PHE A 72 7.03 -2.55 -14.68
N ALA A 73 5.73 -2.58 -14.98
CA ALA A 73 5.24 -2.50 -16.35
C ALA A 73 5.48 -1.11 -16.97
N ASP A 74 5.43 -1.04 -18.30
CA ASP A 74 5.66 0.20 -19.05
C ASP A 74 4.52 1.22 -18.94
N ASP A 75 3.42 0.88 -18.27
CA ASP A 75 2.27 1.76 -18.08
C ASP A 75 2.51 2.77 -16.96
N ALA A 76 2.41 4.06 -17.27
CA ALA A 76 2.55 5.15 -16.31
C ALA A 76 1.48 5.09 -15.20
N ASP A 77 0.29 4.59 -15.49
CA ASP A 77 -0.81 4.47 -14.52
C ASP A 77 -0.53 3.37 -13.48
N ALA A 78 0.31 2.37 -13.82
CA ALA A 78 0.70 1.30 -12.90
C ALA A 78 1.62 1.77 -11.76
N LYS A 79 2.20 2.98 -11.88
CA LYS A 79 3.06 3.59 -10.85
C LYS A 79 2.27 4.28 -9.75
N TYR A 80 0.94 4.27 -9.86
CA TYR A 80 0.06 4.86 -8.88
C TYR A 80 -0.37 3.86 -7.83
N ASN A 81 -0.19 4.20 -6.55
CA ASN A 81 -0.68 3.39 -5.45
C ASN A 81 -2.15 3.77 -5.13
N LEU A 82 -3.09 2.92 -5.52
CA LEU A 82 -4.52 3.06 -5.23
C LEU A 82 -4.86 2.82 -3.76
N ALA A 83 -4.04 2.07 -3.03
CA ALA A 83 -4.30 1.70 -1.64
C ALA A 83 -4.20 2.88 -0.65
N ILE A 84 -3.50 3.96 -1.03
CA ILE A 84 -3.37 5.17 -0.20
C ILE A 84 -4.55 6.14 -0.31
N GLY A 85 -5.61 5.78 -1.04
CA GLY A 85 -6.91 6.43 -0.97
C GLY A 85 -7.01 7.83 -1.60
N LEU A 86 -6.06 8.21 -2.44
CA LEU A 86 -6.11 9.49 -3.14
C LEU A 86 -7.11 9.41 -4.31
N GLY A 87 -8.13 10.28 -4.32
CA GLY A 87 -8.93 10.56 -5.52
C GLY A 87 -10.19 9.70 -5.77
N ARG A 88 -10.63 8.83 -4.84
CA ARG A 88 -11.89 8.06 -5.00
C ARG A 88 -12.83 8.17 -3.79
N GLN A 89 -14.13 8.32 -4.08
CA GLN A 89 -15.17 8.27 -3.05
C GLN A 89 -15.42 6.84 -2.59
N VAL A 90 -15.44 6.65 -1.27
CA VAL A 90 -15.70 5.38 -0.58
C VAL A 90 -17.14 4.89 -0.72
N GLY A 91 -18.08 5.78 -1.03
CA GLY A 91 -19.48 5.43 -1.29
C GLY A 91 -20.19 4.86 -0.07
N SER A 92 -21.05 3.86 -0.28
CA SER A 92 -21.92 3.31 0.78
C SER A 92 -21.17 2.57 1.90
N SER A 93 -19.89 2.22 1.71
CA SER A 93 -19.09 1.55 2.75
C SER A 93 -18.89 2.41 4.00
N MET A 94 -19.06 3.74 3.90
CA MET A 94 -18.96 4.66 5.04
C MET A 94 -20.24 4.84 5.83
N LYS A 95 -21.36 4.28 5.39
CA LYS A 95 -22.63 4.40 6.12
C LYS A 95 -22.51 4.01 7.60
N PRO A 96 -21.83 2.91 7.99
CA PRO A 96 -21.71 2.54 9.41
C PRO A 96 -20.91 3.51 10.28
N ILE A 97 -20.16 4.45 9.69
CA ILE A 97 -19.31 5.41 10.41
C ILE A 97 -19.98 6.79 10.46
N GLY A 98 -20.66 7.18 9.37
CA GLY A 98 -21.22 8.52 9.20
C GLY A 98 -22.73 8.63 9.43
N LEU A 99 -23.42 7.53 9.72
CA LEU A 99 -24.84 7.47 10.08
C LEU A 99 -25.04 6.84 11.45
#